data_AF-A0A7L5A315-F1
#
_entry.id   AF-A0A7L5A315-F1
#
_cell.length_a   1.000
_cell.length_b   1.000
_cell.length_c   1.000
_cell.angle_alpha   90.00
_cell.angle_beta   90.00
_cell.angle_gamma   90.00
#
_symmetry.space_group_name_H-M   'P 1'
#
loop_
_entity.id
_entity.type
_entity.pdbx_description
1 polymer ?
#
loop_
_entity_poly.entity_id
_entity_poly.type
_entity_poly.pdbx_seq_one_letter_code
_entity_poly.pdbx_strand_id
1 'polypeptide(L)'
;MDIQHIIAHFEQLSEEEQTKEIYAHYGLALYFGQAAEQQVAHMLIFDKLFQVKPETGEQYTALFEEYAAATKPAGLLAIEAQMAYQLADADRDELQQVLMLREYLAGSYFKIHAALVLQPEGKRRLLSDFTAVQNRSRALHARLQQYQREYVERTGVEPELMQQTWATVVRDAQRVLAAQAGVA
;
A
#
# COMPACT_ATOMS: atom_id res chain seq x y z
N MET A 1 -7.30 -0.02 15.54
CA MET A 1 -8.29 0.91 16.14
C MET A 1 -9.48 0.11 16.62
N ASP A 2 -10.07 0.51 17.74
CA ASP A 2 -11.28 -0.11 18.26
C ASP A 2 -12.50 0.41 17.47
N ILE A 3 -13.17 -0.52 16.78
CA ILE A 3 -14.34 -0.21 15.97
C ILE A 3 -15.52 0.26 16.83
N GLN A 4 -15.64 -0.19 18.08
CA GLN A 4 -16.75 0.20 18.94
C GLN A 4 -16.67 1.68 19.32
N HIS A 5 -15.47 2.17 19.60
CA HIS A 5 -15.25 3.59 19.86
C HIS A 5 -15.56 4.46 18.63
N ILE A 6 -15.15 4.01 17.44
CA ILE A 6 -15.42 4.70 16.18
C ILE A 6 -16.93 4.76 15.91
N ILE A 7 -17.66 3.66 16.08
CA ILE A 7 -19.13 3.62 15.91
C ILE A 7 -19.83 4.52 16.93
N ALA A 8 -19.42 4.48 18.20
CA ALA A 8 -20.03 5.31 19.23
C ALA A 8 -19.87 6.81 18.94
N HIS A 9 -18.70 7.24 18.45
CA HIS A 9 -18.51 8.61 17.99
C HIS A 9 -19.37 8.92 16.77
N PHE A 10 -19.38 8.02 15.78
CA PHE A 10 -20.13 8.17 14.53
C PHE A 10 -21.64 8.36 14.75
N GLU A 11 -22.23 7.64 15.69
CA GLU A 11 -23.67 7.71 16.00
C GLU A 11 -24.07 9.05 16.67
N GLN A 12 -23.11 9.83 17.18
CA GLN A 12 -23.35 11.16 17.75
C GLN A 12 -23.32 12.29 16.71
N LEU A 13 -22.86 12.01 15.49
CA LEU A 13 -22.73 12.99 14.42
C LEU A 13 -24.06 13.26 13.71
N SER A 14 -24.20 14.46 13.14
CA SER A 14 -25.30 14.75 12.21
C SER A 14 -25.20 13.90 10.94
N GLU A 15 -26.29 13.79 10.18
CA GLU A 15 -26.31 12.96 8.96
C GLU A 15 -25.27 13.39 7.91
N GLU A 16 -25.05 14.70 7.78
CA GLU A 16 -24.04 15.28 6.90
C GLU A 16 -22.63 14.93 7.38
N GLU A 17 -22.35 15.07 8.67
CA GLU A 17 -21.07 14.73 9.28
C GLU A 17 -20.77 13.23 9.19
N GLN A 18 -21.76 12.37 9.41
CA GLN A 18 -21.64 10.93 9.18
C GLN A 18 -21.21 10.61 7.74
N THR A 19 -21.77 11.33 6.77
CA THR A 19 -21.41 11.14 5.37
C THR A 19 -19.95 11.53 5.11
N LYS A 20 -19.49 12.66 5.67
CA LYS A 20 -18.09 13.10 5.60
C LYS A 20 -17.15 12.10 6.26
N GLU A 21 -17.53 11.58 7.43
CA GLU A 21 -16.74 10.62 8.20
C GLU A 21 -16.52 9.31 7.42
N ILE A 22 -17.55 8.80 6.72
CA ILE A 22 -17.41 7.63 5.84
C ILE A 22 -16.37 7.88 4.76
N TYR A 23 -16.42 9.04 4.09
CA TYR A 23 -15.44 9.38 3.05
C TYR A 23 -14.04 9.59 3.62
N ALA A 24 -13.90 10.12 4.83
CA ALA A 24 -12.61 10.21 5.51
C ALA A 24 -12.04 8.81 5.79
N HIS A 25 -12.85 7.88 6.31
CA HIS A 25 -12.43 6.49 6.53
C HIS A 25 -12.12 5.75 5.23
N TYR A 26 -12.89 5.99 4.17
CA TYR A 26 -12.58 5.48 2.84
C TYR A 26 -11.21 5.98 2.35
N GLY A 27 -10.96 7.28 2.45
CA GLY A 27 -9.68 7.89 2.05
C GLY A 27 -8.51 7.32 2.83
N LEU A 28 -8.66 7.14 4.14
CA LEU A 28 -7.65 6.48 4.98
C LEU A 28 -7.42 5.01 4.59
N ALA A 29 -8.49 4.25 4.31
CA ALA A 29 -8.38 2.86 3.88
C ALA A 29 -7.61 2.75 2.55
N LEU A 30 -7.94 3.61 1.58
CA LEU A 30 -7.25 3.66 0.30
C LEU A 30 -5.78 4.06 0.47
N TYR A 31 -5.50 5.09 1.28
CA TYR A 31 -4.15 5.54 1.59
C TYR A 31 -3.29 4.44 2.20
N PHE A 32 -3.79 3.74 3.23
CA PHE A 32 -3.01 2.67 3.87
C PHE A 32 -2.81 1.46 2.95
N GLY A 33 -3.79 1.12 2.12
CA GLY A 33 -3.62 0.10 1.09
C GLY A 33 -2.52 0.48 0.09
N GLN A 34 -2.53 1.72 -0.39
CA GLN A 34 -1.50 2.22 -1.31
C GLN A 34 -0.13 2.33 -0.64
N ALA A 35 -0.06 2.68 0.64
CA ALA A 35 1.20 2.69 1.39
C ALA A 35 1.80 1.28 1.51
N ALA A 36 0.97 0.25 1.72
CA ALA A 36 1.41 -1.15 1.75
C ALA A 36 1.93 -1.61 0.37
N GLU A 37 1.23 -1.25 -0.70
CA GLU A 37 1.65 -1.49 -2.09
C GLU A 37 3.02 -0.85 -2.38
N GLN A 38 3.18 0.42 -2.05
CA GLN A 38 4.44 1.14 -2.26
C GLN A 38 5.57 0.56 -1.40
N GLN A 39 5.30 0.19 -0.15
CA GLN A 39 6.31 -0.48 0.69
C GLN A 39 6.84 -1.75 0.03
N VAL A 40 5.96 -2.60 -0.51
CA VAL A 40 6.39 -3.84 -1.18
C VAL A 40 7.12 -3.56 -2.48
N ALA A 41 6.67 -2.59 -3.27
CA ALA A 41 7.40 -2.15 -4.46
C ALA A 41 8.83 -1.71 -4.10
N HIS A 42 9.00 -0.92 -3.03
CA HIS A 42 10.31 -0.48 -2.56
C HIS A 42 11.18 -1.64 -2.10
N MET A 43 10.59 -2.58 -1.35
CA MET A 43 11.26 -3.80 -0.93
C MET A 43 11.80 -4.58 -2.13
N LEU A 44 11.00 -4.75 -3.19
CA LEU A 44 11.39 -5.49 -4.37
C LEU A 44 12.42 -4.75 -5.23
N ILE A 45 12.27 -3.44 -5.41
CA ILE A 45 13.31 -2.61 -6.04
C ILE A 45 14.63 -2.78 -5.29
N PHE A 46 14.61 -2.76 -3.96
CA PHE A 46 15.80 -2.93 -3.15
C PHE A 46 16.47 -4.30 -3.33
N ASP A 47 15.69 -5.39 -3.33
CA ASP A 47 16.21 -6.73 -3.64
C ASP A 47 16.86 -6.77 -5.04
N LYS A 48 16.22 -6.15 -6.04
CA LYS A 48 16.74 -6.10 -7.42
C LYS A 48 18.00 -5.27 -7.57
N LEU A 49 18.09 -4.14 -6.87
CA LEU A 49 19.31 -3.33 -6.85
C LEU A 49 20.52 -4.15 -6.37
N PHE A 50 20.31 -5.03 -5.37
CA PHE A 50 21.36 -5.91 -4.87
C PHE A 50 21.72 -7.03 -5.86
N GLN A 51 20.72 -7.64 -6.49
CA GLN A 51 20.91 -8.76 -7.43
C GLN A 51 21.53 -8.31 -8.76
N VAL A 52 21.02 -7.21 -9.33
CA VAL A 52 21.35 -6.77 -10.70
C VAL A 52 22.51 -5.78 -10.71
N LYS A 53 22.71 -5.01 -9.63
CA LYS A 53 23.72 -3.94 -9.53
C LYS A 53 23.74 -3.03 -10.76
N PRO A 54 22.63 -2.33 -11.05
CA PRO A 54 22.52 -1.49 -12.24
C PRO A 54 23.63 -0.43 -12.28
N GLU A 55 24.23 -0.29 -13.46
CA GLU A 55 25.38 0.57 -13.73
C GLU A 55 24.97 1.88 -14.42
N THR A 56 23.77 1.94 -15.02
CA THR A 56 23.27 3.09 -15.77
C THR A 56 21.93 3.59 -15.25
N GLY A 57 21.68 4.90 -15.38
CA GLY A 57 20.40 5.51 -14.99
C GLY A 57 19.17 4.87 -15.66
N GLU A 58 19.29 4.40 -16.90
CA GLU A 58 18.20 3.69 -17.60
C GLU A 58 17.83 2.37 -16.91
N GLN A 59 18.81 1.64 -16.40
CA GLN A 59 18.56 0.39 -15.66
C GLN A 59 17.88 0.66 -14.31
N TYR A 60 18.21 1.77 -13.64
CA TYR A 60 17.48 2.22 -12.44
C TYR A 60 16.03 2.58 -12.76
N THR A 61 15.79 3.33 -13.85
CA THR A 61 14.44 3.70 -14.30
C THR A 61 13.61 2.47 -14.64
N ALA A 62 14.17 1.50 -15.36
CA ALA A 62 13.46 0.27 -15.73
C ALA A 62 13.00 -0.53 -14.50
N LEU A 63 13.84 -0.65 -13.46
CA LEU A 63 13.45 -1.26 -12.19
C LEU A 63 12.33 -0.49 -11.51
N PHE A 64 12.36 0.83 -11.55
CA PHE A 64 11.28 1.63 -10.97
C PHE A 64 9.97 1.43 -11.74
N GLU A 65 9.99 1.50 -13.07
CA GLU A 65 8.80 1.30 -13.91
C GLU A 65 8.19 -0.10 -13.73
N GLU A 66 9.02 -1.12 -13.51
CA GLU A 66 8.57 -2.49 -13.28
C GLU A 66 7.77 -2.65 -11.97
N TYR A 67 8.17 -1.98 -10.89
CA TYR A 67 7.62 -2.21 -9.55
C TYR A 67 6.78 -1.06 -9.00
N ALA A 68 7.16 0.18 -9.27
CA ALA A 68 6.53 1.35 -8.68
C ALA A 68 5.36 1.90 -9.50
N ALA A 69 5.26 1.55 -10.78
CA ALA A 69 4.11 1.91 -11.63
C ALA A 69 2.85 1.07 -11.36
N ALA A 70 2.85 0.22 -10.31
CA ALA A 70 1.70 -0.63 -9.94
C ALA A 70 1.17 -1.50 -11.10
N THR A 71 2.04 -1.86 -12.05
CA THR A 71 1.68 -2.62 -13.25
C THR A 71 1.57 -4.13 -12.98
N LYS A 72 2.19 -4.61 -11.89
CA LYS A 72 2.17 -6.02 -11.51
C LYS A 72 0.89 -6.38 -10.73
N PRO A 73 0.26 -7.53 -11.04
CA PRO A 73 -0.85 -8.03 -10.26
C PRO A 73 -0.47 -8.26 -8.79
N ALA A 74 -1.39 -7.97 -7.86
CA ALA A 74 -1.24 -8.18 -6.42
C ALA A 74 -0.64 -9.55 -6.04
N GLY A 75 -1.11 -10.64 -6.67
CA GLY A 75 -0.62 -11.99 -6.40
C GLY A 75 0.84 -12.19 -6.78
N LEU A 76 1.30 -11.57 -7.88
CA LEU A 76 2.69 -11.66 -8.30
C LEU A 76 3.60 -10.89 -7.35
N LEU A 77 3.22 -9.67 -6.95
CA LEU A 77 3.97 -8.87 -5.97
C LEU A 77 4.13 -9.61 -4.64
N ALA A 78 3.07 -10.29 -4.17
CA ALA A 78 3.12 -11.04 -2.94
C ALA A 78 4.08 -12.25 -3.01
N ILE A 79 4.09 -12.98 -4.13
CA ILE A 79 5.01 -14.10 -4.36
C ILE A 79 6.45 -13.62 -4.46
N GLU A 80 6.71 -12.58 -5.25
CA GLU A 80 8.05 -12.01 -5.40
C GLU A 80 8.58 -11.51 -4.05
N ALA A 81 7.74 -10.84 -3.25
CA ALA A 81 8.11 -10.38 -1.91
C ALA A 81 8.46 -11.57 -1.02
N GLN A 82 7.63 -12.62 -1.02
CA GLN A 82 7.88 -13.84 -0.26
C GLN A 82 9.22 -14.47 -0.60
N MET A 83 9.56 -14.58 -1.88
CA MET A 83 10.82 -15.16 -2.31
C MET A 83 12.03 -14.31 -1.89
N ALA A 84 11.96 -12.99 -2.06
CA ALA A 84 13.06 -12.08 -1.73
C ALA A 84 13.29 -11.94 -0.22
N TYR A 85 12.21 -11.79 0.56
CA TYR A 85 12.27 -11.46 1.98
C TYR A 85 11.97 -12.64 2.91
N GLN A 86 11.64 -13.80 2.36
CA GLN A 86 11.30 -15.02 3.11
C GLN A 86 10.06 -14.82 4.01
N LEU A 87 9.02 -14.17 3.48
CA LEU A 87 7.76 -13.99 4.22
C LEU A 87 7.17 -15.34 4.59
N ALA A 88 6.62 -15.43 5.81
CA ALA A 88 5.75 -16.54 6.16
C ALA A 88 4.53 -16.59 5.22
N ASP A 89 4.02 -17.79 4.94
CA ASP A 89 2.86 -17.96 4.04
C ASP A 89 1.65 -17.11 4.46
N ALA A 90 1.37 -17.05 5.76
CA ALA A 90 0.28 -16.23 6.30
C ALA A 90 0.47 -14.73 6.01
N ASP A 91 1.70 -14.22 6.03
CA ASP A 91 2.00 -12.83 5.73
C ASP A 91 1.97 -12.54 4.23
N ARG A 92 2.39 -13.51 3.40
CA ARG A 92 2.24 -13.43 1.95
C ARG A 92 0.77 -13.41 1.54
N ASP A 93 -0.06 -14.29 2.12
CA ASP A 93 -1.49 -14.35 1.84
C ASP A 93 -2.19 -13.07 2.30
N GLU A 94 -1.84 -12.54 3.48
CA GLU A 94 -2.38 -11.27 3.97
C GLU A 94 -1.95 -10.10 3.08
N LEU A 95 -0.70 -10.07 2.61
CA LEU A 95 -0.23 -9.08 1.65
C LEU A 95 -1.05 -9.11 0.36
N GLN A 96 -1.21 -10.28 -0.24
CA GLN A 96 -2.02 -10.43 -1.45
C GLN A 96 -3.44 -9.90 -1.24
N GLN A 97 -4.07 -10.25 -0.11
CA GLN A 97 -5.42 -9.80 0.20
C GLN A 97 -5.53 -8.28 0.39
N VAL A 98 -4.55 -7.65 1.07
CA VAL A 98 -4.53 -6.19 1.26
C VAL A 98 -4.39 -5.47 -0.09
N LEU A 99 -3.51 -5.95 -0.98
CA LEU A 99 -3.34 -5.38 -2.31
C LEU A 99 -4.62 -5.52 -3.16
N MET A 100 -5.24 -6.69 -3.17
CA MET A 100 -6.52 -6.91 -3.86
C MET A 100 -7.65 -6.04 -3.29
N LEU A 101 -7.70 -5.84 -1.96
CA LEU A 101 -8.67 -4.96 -1.32
C LEU A 101 -8.46 -3.50 -1.73
N ARG A 102 -7.21 -3.04 -1.85
CA ARG A 102 -6.88 -1.70 -2.33
C ARG A 102 -7.39 -1.49 -3.76
N GLU A 103 -7.12 -2.44 -4.66
CA GLU A 103 -7.62 -2.40 -6.04
C GLU A 103 -9.15 -2.36 -6.08
N TYR A 104 -9.81 -3.20 -5.27
CA TYR A 104 -11.26 -3.24 -5.15
C TYR A 104 -11.83 -1.91 -4.67
N LEU A 105 -11.25 -1.32 -3.61
CA LEU A 105 -11.64 -0.01 -3.07
C LEU A 105 -11.53 1.08 -4.13
N ALA A 106 -10.40 1.15 -4.83
CA ALA A 106 -10.14 2.18 -5.83
C ALA A 106 -11.05 2.08 -7.06
N GLY A 107 -11.33 0.85 -7.52
CA GLY A 107 -11.95 0.63 -8.83
C GLY A 107 -13.44 0.33 -8.81
N SER A 108 -13.93 -0.40 -7.80
CA SER A 108 -15.21 -1.11 -7.90
C SER A 108 -16.11 -1.01 -6.66
N TYR A 109 -15.56 -0.72 -5.49
CA TYR A 109 -16.30 -0.77 -4.23
C TYR A 109 -17.58 0.06 -4.25
N PHE A 110 -17.49 1.35 -4.58
CA PHE A 110 -18.68 2.21 -4.60
C PHE A 110 -19.64 1.91 -5.75
N LYS A 111 -19.20 1.23 -6.83
CA LYS A 111 -20.12 0.79 -7.89
C LYS A 111 -21.15 -0.22 -7.36
N ILE A 112 -20.79 -0.97 -6.32
CA ILE A 112 -21.65 -2.00 -5.70
C ILE A 112 -22.33 -1.45 -4.44
N HIS A 113 -21.62 -0.60 -3.67
CA HIS A 113 -22.04 -0.23 -2.32
C HIS A 113 -22.56 1.21 -2.17
N ALA A 114 -22.64 2.02 -3.23
CA ALA A 114 -23.06 3.42 -3.13
C ALA A 114 -24.40 3.63 -2.42
N ALA A 115 -25.37 2.75 -2.61
CA ALA A 115 -26.68 2.85 -1.96
C ALA A 115 -26.62 2.75 -0.43
N LEU A 116 -25.57 2.14 0.14
CA LEU A 116 -25.39 2.03 1.59
C LEU A 116 -25.15 3.38 2.25
N VAL A 117 -24.64 4.38 1.51
CA VAL A 117 -24.42 5.74 2.04
C VAL A 117 -25.75 6.40 2.43
N LEU A 118 -26.85 5.99 1.82
CA LEU A 118 -28.18 6.58 2.06
C LEU A 118 -28.95 5.87 3.21
N GLN A 119 -28.36 4.86 3.84
CA GLN A 119 -29.00 4.02 4.85
C GLN A 119 -28.22 4.07 6.16
N PRO A 120 -28.83 4.35 7.32
CA PRO A 120 -28.10 4.40 8.60
C PRO A 120 -27.30 3.12 8.91
N GLU A 121 -27.88 1.95 8.66
CA GLU A 121 -27.23 0.65 8.81
C GLU A 121 -26.11 0.45 7.77
N GLY A 122 -26.35 0.93 6.55
CA GLY A 122 -25.38 0.90 5.47
C GLY A 122 -24.14 1.73 5.80
N LYS A 123 -24.32 2.93 6.35
CA LYS A 123 -23.25 3.81 6.82
C LYS A 123 -22.35 3.14 7.87
N ARG A 124 -22.94 2.45 8.86
CA ARG A 124 -22.20 1.69 9.88
C ARG A 124 -21.39 0.55 9.27
N ARG A 125 -21.97 -0.16 8.30
CA ARG A 125 -21.27 -1.22 7.57
C ARG A 125 -20.07 -0.67 6.80
N LEU A 126 -20.24 0.42 6.06
CA LEU A 126 -19.15 1.08 5.32
C LEU A 126 -17.99 1.47 6.25
N LEU A 127 -18.32 2.06 7.41
CA LEU A 127 -17.34 2.45 8.41
C LEU A 127 -16.54 1.25 8.96
N SER A 128 -17.24 0.13 9.20
CA SER A 128 -16.62 -1.13 9.62
C SER A 128 -15.69 -1.69 8.54
N ASP A 129 -16.16 -1.76 7.29
CA ASP A 129 -15.40 -2.27 6.15
C ASP A 129 -14.10 -1.47 5.96
N PHE A 130 -14.16 -0.14 5.97
CA PHE A 130 -12.98 0.71 5.82
C PHE A 130 -12.04 0.62 7.02
N THR A 131 -12.56 0.58 8.25
CA THR A 131 -11.73 0.44 9.45
C THR A 131 -11.00 -0.90 9.47
N ALA A 132 -11.65 -1.98 9.01
CA ALA A 132 -11.01 -3.29 8.89
C ALA A 132 -9.83 -3.23 7.91
N VAL A 133 -9.99 -2.62 6.74
CA VAL A 133 -8.89 -2.44 5.78
C VAL A 133 -7.75 -1.61 6.37
N GLN A 134 -8.05 -0.50 7.05
CA GLN A 134 -7.04 0.33 7.71
C GLN A 134 -6.24 -0.47 8.75
N ASN A 135 -6.92 -1.24 9.60
CA ASN A 135 -6.29 -2.06 10.63
C ASN A 135 -5.40 -3.15 10.03
N ARG A 136 -5.89 -3.88 9.02
CA ARG A 136 -5.15 -4.93 8.31
C ARG A 136 -3.90 -4.37 7.65
N SER A 137 -4.04 -3.28 6.90
CA SER A 137 -2.94 -2.63 6.19
C SER A 137 -1.84 -2.15 7.14
N ARG A 138 -2.22 -1.53 8.28
CA ARG A 138 -1.25 -1.08 9.30
C ARG A 138 -0.55 -2.25 9.98
N ALA A 139 -1.28 -3.31 10.31
CA ALA A 139 -0.69 -4.49 10.93
C ALA A 139 0.29 -5.19 9.99
N LEU A 140 -0.07 -5.31 8.70
CA LEU A 140 0.81 -5.83 7.67
C LEU A 140 2.06 -4.94 7.50
N HIS A 141 1.90 -3.62 7.44
CA HIS A 141 3.02 -2.68 7.32
C HIS A 141 4.08 -2.90 8.41
N ALA A 142 3.65 -3.07 9.66
CA ALA A 142 4.56 -3.33 10.78
C ALA A 142 5.32 -4.66 10.62
N ARG A 143 4.66 -5.70 10.11
CA ARG A 143 5.32 -6.99 9.83
C ARG A 143 6.29 -6.91 8.66
N LEU A 144 5.92 -6.22 7.57
CA LEU A 144 6.81 -5.97 6.44
C LEU A 144 8.06 -5.18 6.84
N GLN A 145 7.95 -4.22 7.76
CA GLN A 145 9.12 -3.53 8.32
C GLN A 145 10.05 -4.49 9.08
N GLN A 146 9.49 -5.49 9.78
CA GLN A 146 10.30 -6.51 10.45
C GLN A 146 11.08 -7.34 9.43
N TYR A 147 10.42 -7.86 8.39
CA TYR A 147 11.10 -8.58 7.31
C TYR A 147 12.18 -7.76 6.62
N GLN A 148 11.94 -6.46 6.42
CA GLN A 148 12.93 -5.57 5.84
C GLN A 148 14.18 -5.44 6.74
N ARG A 149 14.00 -5.28 8.06
CA ARG A 149 15.12 -5.25 9.01
C ARG A 149 15.93 -6.55 8.99
N GLU A 150 15.26 -7.69 9.05
CA GLU A 150 15.91 -9.01 8.99
C GLU A 150 16.67 -9.22 7.66
N TYR A 151 16.11 -8.72 6.56
CA TYR A 151 16.79 -8.74 5.26
C TYR A 151 18.08 -7.91 5.28
N VAL A 152 18.05 -6.71 5.87
CA VAL A 152 19.25 -5.86 6.02
C VAL A 152 20.32 -6.58 6.85
N GLU A 153 19.95 -7.12 8.01
CA GLU A 153 20.86 -7.86 8.88
C GLU A 153 21.49 -9.06 8.17
N ARG A 154 20.71 -9.79 7.36
CA ARG A 154 21.19 -10.96 6.61
C ARG A 154 22.12 -10.59 5.45
N THR A 155 21.88 -9.45 4.79
CA THR A 155 22.62 -9.04 3.58
C THR A 155 23.79 -8.11 3.88
N GLY A 156 23.85 -7.51 5.06
CA GLY A 156 24.94 -6.62 5.49
C GLY A 156 24.98 -5.29 4.72
N VAL A 157 23.87 -4.87 4.12
CA VAL A 157 23.81 -3.63 3.34
C VAL A 157 23.69 -2.43 4.27
N GLU A 158 24.59 -1.46 4.12
CA GLU A 158 24.56 -0.21 4.90
C GLU A 158 23.28 0.60 4.61
N PRO A 159 22.51 1.00 5.65
CA PRO A 159 21.29 1.78 5.50
C PRO A 159 21.48 3.10 4.72
N GLU A 160 22.66 3.72 4.76
CA GLU A 160 22.93 4.93 3.98
C GLU A 160 22.94 4.68 2.45
N LEU A 161 23.43 3.51 2.01
CA LEU A 161 23.39 3.12 0.60
C LEU A 161 21.94 2.96 0.13
N MET A 162 21.07 2.46 1.01
CA MET A 162 19.63 2.37 0.73
C MET A 162 19.00 3.75 0.56
N GLN A 163 19.27 4.67 1.49
CA GLN A 163 18.72 6.02 1.44
C GLN A 163 19.18 6.81 0.20
N GLN A 164 20.47 6.74 -0.15
CA GLN A 164 21.02 7.46 -1.30
C GLN A 164 20.50 6.90 -2.62
N THR A 165 20.41 5.58 -2.74
CA THR A 165 19.87 4.94 -3.94
C THR A 165 18.39 5.24 -4.09
N TRP A 166 17.64 5.20 -2.98
CA TRP A 166 16.22 5.52 -2.97
C TRP A 166 15.92 6.99 -3.32
N ALA A 167 16.67 7.95 -2.80
CA ALA A 167 16.52 9.36 -3.13
C ALA A 167 16.79 9.66 -4.62
N THR A 168 17.64 8.86 -5.25
CA THR A 168 17.92 8.94 -6.69
C THR A 168 16.77 8.34 -7.49
N VAL A 169 16.35 7.13 -7.13
CA VAL A 169 15.24 6.42 -7.77
C VAL A 169 13.93 7.22 -7.69
N VAL A 170 13.55 7.75 -6.52
CA VAL A 170 12.31 8.54 -6.34
C VAL A 170 12.32 9.84 -7.15
N ARG A 171 13.46 10.53 -7.20
CA ARG A 171 13.60 11.78 -7.96
C ARG A 171 13.43 11.53 -9.46
N ASP A 172 14.03 10.47 -9.98
CA ASP A 172 13.97 10.15 -11.41
C ASP A 172 12.59 9.60 -11.79
N ALA A 173 12.00 8.79 -10.92
CA ALA A 173 10.60 8.36 -11.00
C ALA A 173 9.60 9.52 -11.05
N GLN A 174 9.71 10.48 -10.14
CA GLN A 174 8.82 11.65 -10.10
C GLN A 174 8.91 12.47 -11.38
N ARG A 175 10.11 12.59 -11.98
CA ARG A 175 10.29 13.25 -13.28
C ARG A 175 9.59 12.50 -14.40
N VAL A 176 9.73 11.17 -14.47
CA VAL A 176 9.10 10.34 -15.50
C VAL A 176 7.57 10.40 -15.38
N LEU A 177 7.04 10.24 -14.17
CA LEU A 177 5.60 10.31 -13.93
C LEU A 177 5.02 11.71 -14.20
N ALA A 178 5.73 12.78 -13.83
CA ALA A 178 5.32 14.16 -14.15
C ALA A 178 5.33 14.44 -15.65
N ALA A 179 6.32 13.92 -16.38
CA ALA A 179 6.39 14.03 -17.84
C ALA A 179 5.26 13.26 -18.53
N GLN A 180 4.90 12.07 -18.05
CA GLN A 180 3.79 11.27 -18.56
C GLN A 180 2.42 11.87 -18.24
N ALA A 181 2.28 12.54 -17.10
CA ALA A 181 1.05 13.22 -16.69
C ALA A 181 0.89 14.62 -17.32
N GLY A 182 1.88 15.12 -18.07
CA GLY A 182 1.85 16.45 -18.68
C GLY A 182 1.93 17.60 -17.67
N VAL A 183 2.53 17.37 -16.49
CA VAL A 183 2.62 18.33 -15.37
C VAL A 183 4.06 18.85 -15.18
N ALA A 184 4.89 18.75 -16.22
CA ALA A 184 6.29 19.17 -16.21
C ALA A 184 6.46 20.66 -16.52
#